data_AF-A0A5K7ZEV8-F1
#
_entry.id   AF-A0A5K7ZEV8-F1
#
_cell.length_a   1.000
_cell.length_b   1.000
_cell.length_c   1.000
_cell.angle_alpha   90.00
_cell.angle_beta   90.00
_cell.angle_gamma   90.00
#
_symmetry.space_group_name_H-M   'P 1'
#
loop_
_entity.id
_entity.type
_entity.pdbx_description
1 polymer ?
#
loop_
_entity_poly.entity_id
_entity_poly.type
_entity_poly.pdbx_seq_one_letter_code
_entity_poly.pdbx_strand_id
1 'polypeptide(L)'
;MDSVRGIVSTVAHGVKRGSKCKVFLGDRAYNAAFQNDAIDWRMDMALVTLDDTWDEPLASSPATADSRDGDEIIIPGFLPRENSEAKGILRSYYNLNISKEICPVSVAGKIVAMHESLARMGVDAFLNEIADLEQTKNSLSVSIEKNRLFYDDYIILEIGGLDKQIATGLSGSPVVDVKGEIIGIFSIMLNDDNLNMGAAIPIAEAKRLVTEFVDSQQEKFD
;
A
#
# COMPACT_ATOMS: atom_id res chain seq x y z
N MET A 1 3.41 4.92 9.37
CA MET A 1 2.63 6.07 9.85
C MET A 1 3.51 6.96 10.72
N ASP A 2 3.36 8.28 10.63
CA ASP A 2 3.79 9.25 11.64
C ASP A 2 2.51 9.68 12.39
N SER A 3 2.37 9.21 13.63
CA SER A 3 1.17 9.44 14.44
C SER A 3 1.05 10.86 14.98
N VAL A 4 2.16 11.61 15.03
CA VAL A 4 2.18 13.00 15.50
C VAL A 4 1.68 13.92 14.41
N ARG A 5 2.09 13.65 13.15
CA ARG A 5 1.78 14.49 11.99
C ARG A 5 0.60 13.97 11.16
N GLY A 6 0.01 12.84 11.55
CA GLY A 6 -1.08 12.22 10.80
C GLY A 6 -0.70 11.79 9.39
N ILE A 7 0.52 11.27 9.20
CA ILE A 7 1.01 10.84 7.88
C ILE A 7 0.92 9.33 7.77
N VAL A 8 0.24 8.84 6.74
CA VAL A 8 0.04 7.41 6.48
C VAL A 8 0.66 7.05 5.14
N SER A 9 1.35 5.91 5.07
CA SER A 9 2.00 5.42 3.84
C SER A 9 1.04 4.52 3.06
N THR A 10 1.10 4.49 1.75
CA THR A 10 0.31 3.59 0.91
C THR A 10 1.00 3.38 -0.43
N VAL A 11 0.35 2.64 -1.33
CA VAL A 11 0.81 2.43 -2.70
C VAL A 11 0.50 3.63 -3.61
N ALA A 12 1.41 3.96 -4.53
CA ALA A 12 1.25 5.09 -5.44
C ALA A 12 0.19 4.85 -6.51
N HIS A 13 0.11 3.65 -7.10
CA HIS A 13 -0.92 3.30 -8.07
C HIS A 13 -2.33 3.30 -7.44
N GLY A 14 -2.41 3.23 -6.11
CA GLY A 14 -3.64 3.42 -5.35
C GLY A 14 -4.17 4.86 -5.37
N VAL A 15 -3.34 5.82 -5.78
CA VAL A 15 -3.61 7.25 -5.67
C VAL A 15 -4.15 7.83 -6.96
N LYS A 16 -5.21 8.64 -6.87
CA LYS A 16 -5.61 9.54 -7.96
C LYS A 16 -5.15 10.96 -7.60
N ARG A 17 -4.33 11.58 -8.46
CA ARG A 17 -3.87 12.97 -8.23
C ARG A 17 -5.06 13.91 -8.01
N GLY A 18 -4.98 14.75 -6.98
CA GLY A 18 -6.02 15.71 -6.62
C GLY A 18 -7.31 15.11 -6.06
N SER A 19 -7.37 13.79 -5.80
CA SER A 19 -8.52 13.20 -5.12
C SER A 19 -8.40 13.38 -3.60
N LYS A 20 -9.52 13.68 -2.94
CA LYS A 20 -9.66 13.44 -1.51
C LYS A 20 -9.88 11.95 -1.29
N CYS A 21 -9.32 11.40 -0.21
CA CYS A 21 -9.59 10.02 0.20
C CYS A 21 -10.07 9.99 1.65
N LYS A 22 -10.60 8.83 2.05
CA LYS A 22 -10.89 8.54 3.45
C LYS A 22 -9.90 7.49 3.92
N VAL A 23 -9.20 7.79 5.00
CA VAL A 23 -8.39 6.81 5.72
C VAL A 23 -9.17 6.38 6.93
N PHE A 24 -9.29 5.08 7.10
CA PHE A 24 -9.92 4.51 8.27
C PHE A 24 -8.78 4.18 9.27
N LEU A 25 -8.94 4.50 10.56
CA LEU A 25 -8.12 3.99 11.69
C LEU A 25 -9.04 3.61 12.88
N GLY A 26 -8.90 2.42 13.49
CA GLY A 26 -9.76 1.92 14.59
C GLY A 26 -11.23 1.67 14.23
N ASP A 27 -12.12 2.56 14.64
CA ASP A 27 -13.54 2.61 14.26
C ASP A 27 -13.91 3.93 13.56
N ARG A 28 -12.90 4.71 13.19
CA ARG A 28 -13.04 6.09 12.71
C ARG A 28 -12.59 6.24 11.26
N ALA A 29 -13.23 7.18 10.57
CA ALA A 29 -12.86 7.61 9.23
C ALA A 29 -12.34 9.04 9.30
N TYR A 30 -11.17 9.26 8.70
CA TYR A 30 -10.48 10.54 8.61
C TYR A 30 -10.52 11.00 7.16
N ASN A 31 -10.81 12.28 6.94
CA ASN A 31 -10.53 12.90 5.66
C ASN A 31 -9.01 12.97 5.48
N ALA A 32 -8.55 12.68 4.27
CA ALA A 32 -7.14 12.70 3.97
C ALA A 32 -6.88 13.24 2.57
N ALA A 33 -5.78 13.96 2.45
CA ALA A 33 -5.28 14.51 1.21
C ALA A 33 -3.97 13.81 0.82
N PHE A 34 -3.85 13.48 -0.47
CA PHE A 34 -2.57 13.07 -1.04
C PHE A 34 -1.65 14.27 -1.15
N GLN A 35 -0.41 14.10 -0.70
CA GLN A 35 0.62 15.11 -0.86
C GLN A 35 1.30 14.89 -2.21
N ASN A 36 1.16 15.85 -3.14
CA ASN A 36 1.72 15.71 -4.49
C ASN A 36 3.25 15.50 -4.48
N ASP A 37 3.93 16.11 -3.51
CA ASP A 37 5.39 16.01 -3.32
C ASP A 37 5.81 14.72 -2.58
N ALA A 38 4.85 13.89 -2.17
CA ALA A 38 5.08 12.70 -1.35
C ALA A 38 4.72 11.39 -2.07
N ILE A 39 4.80 11.39 -3.40
CA ILE A 39 4.58 10.20 -4.21
C ILE A 39 5.91 9.78 -4.84
N ASP A 40 6.43 8.64 -4.40
CA ASP A 40 7.52 7.94 -5.08
C ASP A 40 6.92 6.90 -6.01
N TRP A 41 6.65 7.32 -7.25
CA TRP A 41 6.17 6.43 -8.30
C TRP A 41 7.13 5.30 -8.58
N ARG A 42 8.44 5.45 -8.32
CA ARG A 42 9.42 4.41 -8.65
C ARG A 42 9.31 3.23 -7.69
N MET A 43 9.04 3.52 -6.42
CA MET A 43 8.80 2.51 -5.38
C MET A 43 7.34 2.10 -5.26
N ASP A 44 6.47 2.64 -6.13
CA ASP A 44 5.02 2.51 -6.00
C ASP A 44 4.52 2.91 -4.60
N MET A 45 5.09 3.98 -4.03
CA MET A 45 4.76 4.48 -2.69
C MET A 45 4.15 5.88 -2.74
N ALA A 46 3.21 6.15 -1.85
CA ALA A 46 2.64 7.47 -1.62
C ALA A 46 2.40 7.72 -0.14
N LEU A 47 2.41 9.00 0.26
CA LEU A 47 1.99 9.42 1.59
C LEU A 47 0.67 10.21 1.52
N VAL A 48 -0.19 9.98 2.50
CA VAL A 48 -1.41 10.75 2.74
C VAL A 48 -1.33 11.44 4.09
N THR A 49 -1.83 12.66 4.17
CA THR A 49 -1.97 13.40 5.43
C THR A 49 -3.43 13.43 5.82
N LEU A 50 -3.71 13.15 7.09
CA LEU A 50 -5.04 13.23 7.66
C LEU A 50 -5.38 14.69 8.01
N ASP A 51 -6.50 15.19 7.51
CA ASP A 51 -6.90 16.61 7.62
C ASP A 51 -7.32 16.98 9.07
N ASP A 52 -7.85 16.01 9.83
CA ASP A 52 -8.59 16.23 11.08
C ASP A 52 -7.92 15.55 12.31
N THR A 53 -6.60 15.69 12.49
CA THR A 53 -5.85 15.01 13.58
C THR A 53 -5.50 15.89 14.78
N TRP A 54 -5.91 17.16 14.77
CA TRP A 54 -5.40 18.20 15.66
C TRP A 54 -5.71 18.02 17.16
N ASP A 55 -6.74 17.23 17.50
CA ASP A 55 -7.24 17.14 18.90
C ASP A 55 -7.11 15.76 19.54
N GLU A 56 -6.59 14.75 18.84
CA GLU A 56 -6.46 13.39 19.38
C GLU A 56 -5.14 12.70 19.01
N PRO A 57 -4.46 12.07 19.98
CA PRO A 57 -3.28 11.28 19.67
C PRO A 57 -3.69 10.07 18.83
N LEU A 58 -3.15 9.97 17.61
CA LEU A 58 -3.27 8.76 16.82
C LEU A 58 -2.52 7.61 17.49
N ALA A 59 -2.97 6.38 17.23
CA ALA A 59 -2.30 5.18 17.72
C ALA A 59 -0.81 5.19 17.35
N SER A 60 0.03 4.69 18.25
CA SER A 60 1.46 4.55 18.00
C SER A 60 1.69 3.70 16.74
N SER A 61 2.72 4.06 15.98
CA SER A 61 3.14 3.26 14.82
C SER A 61 3.37 1.80 15.24
N PRO A 62 2.88 0.83 14.47
CA PRO A 62 3.08 -0.58 14.78
C PRO A 62 4.56 -0.93 14.86
N ALA A 63 4.89 -1.93 15.67
CA ALA A 63 6.23 -2.50 15.69
C ALA A 63 6.60 -3.02 14.29
N THR A 64 7.91 -2.99 14.00
CA THR A 64 8.45 -3.47 12.72
C THR A 64 9.49 -4.52 12.99
N ALA A 65 9.54 -5.55 12.14
CA ALA A 65 10.50 -6.63 12.25
C ALA A 65 11.36 -6.71 10.99
N ASP A 66 12.55 -7.30 11.15
CA ASP A 66 13.31 -7.85 10.04
C ASP A 66 12.70 -9.21 9.68
N SER A 67 12.71 -9.56 8.39
CA SER A 67 12.18 -10.82 7.88
C SER A 67 13.19 -11.53 6.97
N ARG A 68 12.95 -12.82 6.73
CA ARG A 68 13.81 -13.69 5.93
C ARG A 68 12.98 -14.58 5.01
N ASP A 69 13.64 -15.10 3.98
CA ASP A 69 13.05 -16.10 3.09
C ASP A 69 12.50 -17.29 3.90
N GLY A 70 11.28 -17.71 3.57
CA GLY A 70 10.56 -18.79 4.25
C GLY A 70 9.72 -18.36 5.44
N ASP A 71 9.84 -17.12 5.94
CA ASP A 71 9.01 -16.64 7.05
C ASP A 71 7.52 -16.62 6.67
N GLU A 72 6.68 -17.05 7.61
CA GLU A 72 5.21 -16.97 7.46
C GLU A 72 4.72 -15.54 7.67
N ILE A 73 3.77 -15.15 6.84
CA ILE A 73 3.23 -13.78 6.81
C ILE A 73 1.71 -13.78 6.76
N ILE A 74 1.15 -12.68 7.23
CA ILE A 74 -0.27 -12.37 7.14
C ILE A 74 -0.43 -11.00 6.47
N ILE A 75 -1.34 -10.91 5.53
CA ILE A 75 -1.74 -9.64 4.91
C ILE A 75 -3.17 -9.34 5.39
N PRO A 76 -3.34 -8.57 6.47
CA PRO A 76 -4.64 -8.08 6.87
C PRO A 76 -5.08 -6.96 5.93
N GLY A 77 -6.31 -7.00 5.45
CA GLY A 77 -6.88 -5.93 4.65
C GLY A 77 -8.39 -5.93 4.70
N PHE A 78 -9.02 -5.22 3.76
CA PHE A 78 -10.46 -5.03 3.76
C PHE A 78 -11.01 -5.04 2.35
N LEU A 79 -12.16 -5.68 2.17
CA LEU A 79 -12.95 -5.59 0.94
C LEU A 79 -14.16 -4.69 1.15
N PRO A 80 -14.47 -3.78 0.22
CA PRO A 80 -15.74 -3.08 0.27
C PRO A 80 -16.89 -4.10 0.19
N ARG A 81 -17.89 -3.97 1.07
CA ARG A 81 -19.09 -4.82 0.97
C ARG A 81 -19.79 -4.58 -0.36
N GLU A 82 -20.43 -5.62 -0.88
CA GLU A 82 -21.31 -5.48 -2.04
C GLU A 82 -22.33 -4.37 -1.78
N ASN A 83 -22.40 -3.39 -2.69
CA ASN A 83 -23.29 -2.22 -2.65
C ASN A 83 -22.94 -1.09 -1.66
N SER A 84 -21.71 -1.07 -1.13
CA SER A 84 -21.23 0.08 -0.35
C SER A 84 -20.78 1.25 -1.24
N GLU A 85 -20.99 2.49 -0.79
CA GLU A 85 -20.41 3.71 -1.41
C GLU A 85 -18.87 3.68 -1.43
N ALA A 86 -18.29 2.78 -0.62
CA ALA A 86 -16.89 2.41 -0.60
C ALA A 86 -16.38 1.74 -1.91
N LYS A 87 -17.27 1.23 -2.79
CA LYS A 87 -16.90 0.75 -4.13
C LYS A 87 -16.39 1.91 -5.01
N GLY A 88 -15.09 2.19 -4.92
CA GLY A 88 -14.38 3.18 -5.75
C GLY A 88 -13.52 4.19 -5.00
N ILE A 89 -13.51 4.15 -3.66
CA ILE A 89 -12.86 5.18 -2.83
C ILE A 89 -11.60 4.67 -2.09
N LEU A 90 -11.39 3.36 -2.01
CA LEU A 90 -10.58 2.76 -0.94
C LEU A 90 -9.38 1.97 -1.45
N ARG A 91 -8.16 2.39 -1.09
CA ARG A 91 -6.90 1.72 -1.47
C ARG A 91 -5.78 1.82 -0.42
N SER A 92 -6.09 2.16 0.84
CA SER A 92 -5.10 2.15 1.94
C SER A 92 -5.80 2.00 3.29
N TYR A 93 -5.42 1.02 4.10
CA TYR A 93 -5.98 0.84 5.44
C TYR A 93 -4.90 0.49 6.45
N TYR A 94 -4.95 1.15 7.61
CA TYR A 94 -4.13 0.79 8.77
C TYR A 94 -5.06 0.50 9.93
N ASN A 95 -4.96 -0.71 10.48
CA ASN A 95 -5.54 -1.16 11.75
C ASN A 95 -6.97 -0.65 12.07
N LEU A 96 -8.02 -1.43 11.77
CA LEU A 96 -9.38 -1.12 12.21
C LEU A 96 -10.24 -2.31 12.60
N ASN A 97 -11.10 -2.04 13.57
CA ASN A 97 -12.26 -2.80 13.97
C ASN A 97 -13.48 -2.40 13.10
N ILE A 98 -13.96 -3.38 12.34
CA ILE A 98 -15.30 -3.58 11.73
C ILE A 98 -16.24 -2.34 11.65
N SER A 99 -16.24 -1.65 10.51
CA SER A 99 -17.37 -0.81 10.09
C SER A 99 -18.41 -1.64 9.32
N LYS A 100 -19.66 -1.15 9.19
CA LYS A 100 -20.71 -1.83 8.40
C LYS A 100 -20.45 -1.83 6.88
N GLU A 101 -19.43 -1.12 6.41
CA GLU A 101 -19.16 -0.89 4.97
C GLU A 101 -18.02 -1.75 4.42
N ILE A 102 -17.18 -2.31 5.30
CA ILE A 102 -15.99 -3.08 4.93
C ILE A 102 -16.04 -4.49 5.53
N CYS A 103 -15.55 -5.47 4.80
CA CYS A 103 -15.34 -6.84 5.27
C CYS A 103 -13.84 -7.04 5.54
N PRO A 104 -13.43 -7.28 6.80
CA PRO A 104 -12.05 -7.63 7.08
C PRO A 104 -11.71 -8.95 6.39
N VAL A 105 -10.55 -8.97 5.75
CA VAL A 105 -9.97 -10.16 5.14
C VAL A 105 -8.53 -10.29 5.66
N SER A 106 -8.06 -11.52 5.75
CA SER A 106 -6.67 -11.79 6.09
C SER A 106 -6.22 -12.97 5.26
N VAL A 107 -5.09 -12.80 4.60
CA VAL A 107 -4.55 -13.82 3.71
C VAL A 107 -3.19 -14.22 4.22
N ALA A 108 -3.00 -15.52 4.39
CA ALA A 108 -1.74 -16.09 4.82
C ALA A 108 -0.86 -16.35 3.61
N GLY A 109 0.45 -16.23 3.82
CA GLY A 109 1.44 -16.56 2.82
C GLY A 109 2.80 -16.85 3.45
N LYS A 110 3.81 -16.84 2.60
CA LYS A 110 5.21 -16.92 3.02
C LYS A 110 6.07 -16.00 2.16
N ILE A 111 7.18 -15.57 2.72
CA ILE A 111 8.23 -14.88 1.96
C ILE A 111 8.96 -15.91 1.10
N VAL A 112 9.01 -15.66 -0.20
CA VAL A 112 9.72 -16.50 -1.18
C VAL A 112 11.13 -15.97 -1.40
N ALA A 113 11.25 -14.65 -1.49
CA ALA A 113 12.52 -13.97 -1.70
C ALA A 113 12.46 -12.54 -1.17
N MET A 114 13.59 -12.05 -0.69
CA MET A 114 13.81 -10.68 -0.23
C MET A 114 14.73 -9.95 -1.21
N HIS A 115 14.59 -8.62 -1.29
CA HIS A 115 15.49 -7.77 -2.09
C HIS A 115 15.50 -8.10 -3.58
N GLU A 116 14.32 -8.35 -4.13
CA GLU A 116 14.14 -8.73 -5.53
C GLU A 116 13.70 -7.58 -6.43
N SER A 117 14.14 -7.66 -7.67
CA SER A 117 13.79 -6.70 -8.72
C SER A 117 12.66 -7.23 -9.58
N LEU A 118 11.49 -6.59 -9.53
CA LEU A 118 10.38 -6.94 -10.43
C LEU A 118 10.74 -6.73 -11.91
N ALA A 119 11.70 -5.85 -12.19
CA ALA A 119 12.26 -5.67 -13.53
C ALA A 119 13.00 -6.91 -14.02
N ARG A 120 13.78 -7.55 -13.14
CA ARG A 120 14.52 -8.78 -13.44
C ARG A 120 13.60 -10.00 -13.56
N MET A 121 12.46 -9.97 -12.88
CA MET A 121 11.45 -11.02 -12.93
C MET A 121 10.60 -10.99 -14.21
N GLY A 122 10.78 -9.99 -15.09
CA GLY A 122 10.12 -9.93 -16.40
C GLY A 122 8.60 -9.81 -16.32
N VAL A 123 8.08 -9.10 -15.31
CA VAL A 123 6.67 -9.22 -14.90
C VAL A 123 5.74 -8.45 -15.84
N ASP A 124 5.18 -9.17 -16.83
CA ASP A 124 4.09 -8.70 -17.70
C ASP A 124 2.79 -8.40 -16.91
N ALA A 125 2.56 -9.09 -15.78
CA ALA A 125 1.39 -8.88 -14.92
C ALA A 125 1.29 -7.46 -14.33
N PHE A 126 2.43 -6.88 -13.90
CA PHE A 126 2.50 -5.50 -13.41
C PHE A 126 2.15 -4.51 -14.53
N LEU A 127 2.69 -4.72 -15.73
CA LEU A 127 2.41 -3.89 -16.88
C LEU A 127 0.94 -3.98 -17.31
N ASN A 128 0.33 -5.16 -17.22
CA ASN A 128 -1.08 -5.38 -17.51
C ASN A 128 -2.00 -4.68 -16.50
N GLU A 129 -1.68 -4.71 -15.20
CA GLU A 129 -2.48 -4.02 -14.18
C GLU A 129 -2.40 -2.49 -14.34
N ILE A 130 -1.21 -1.95 -14.62
CA ILE A 130 -1.05 -0.51 -14.94
C ILE A 130 -1.84 -0.15 -16.22
N ALA A 131 -1.79 -1.00 -17.25
CA ALA A 131 -2.54 -0.77 -18.49
C ALA A 131 -4.06 -0.81 -18.28
N ASP A 132 -4.58 -1.73 -17.45
CA ASP A 132 -5.99 -1.80 -17.06
C ASP A 132 -6.42 -0.53 -16.29
N LEU A 133 -5.54 -0.02 -15.41
CA LEU A 133 -5.76 1.23 -14.66
C LEU A 133 -5.75 2.46 -15.58
N GLU A 134 -4.96 2.46 -16.65
CA GLU A 134 -4.94 3.52 -17.67
C GLU A 134 -6.21 3.52 -18.53
N GLN A 135 -6.72 2.34 -18.92
CA GLN A 135 -7.92 2.22 -19.76
C GLN A 135 -9.21 2.63 -19.04
N THR A 136 -9.25 2.52 -17.71
CA THR A 136 -10.45 2.86 -16.91
C THR A 136 -10.60 4.35 -16.60
N LYS A 137 -9.65 5.22 -17.00
CA LYS A 137 -9.74 6.67 -16.83
C LYS A 137 -9.42 7.42 -18.14
N ASN A 138 -10.47 7.85 -18.83
CA ASN A 138 -10.37 8.98 -19.75
C ASN A 138 -9.69 10.16 -19.01
N SER A 139 -8.54 10.62 -19.52
CA SER A 139 -7.74 11.78 -19.09
C SER A 139 -6.66 11.63 -18.00
N LEU A 140 -5.89 10.54 -17.99
CA LEU A 140 -4.54 10.58 -17.39
C LEU A 140 -3.48 10.07 -18.37
N SER A 141 -2.84 10.98 -19.10
CA SER A 141 -1.55 10.68 -19.74
C SER A 141 -0.48 10.71 -18.67
N VAL A 142 -0.29 9.61 -17.93
CA VAL A 142 0.99 9.39 -17.27
C VAL A 142 1.99 9.27 -18.41
N SER A 143 2.98 10.17 -18.49
CA SER A 143 4.05 10.03 -19.46
C SER A 143 4.75 8.72 -19.15
N ILE A 144 4.51 7.75 -20.03
CA ILE A 144 5.05 6.41 -19.96
C ILE A 144 6.57 6.49 -20.15
N GLU A 145 7.28 6.84 -19.09
CA GLU A 145 8.55 6.21 -18.83
C GLU A 145 8.22 4.82 -18.25
N LYS A 146 7.76 3.92 -19.13
CA LYS A 146 7.50 2.48 -18.88
C LYS A 146 8.71 1.77 -18.22
N ASN A 147 9.85 2.46 -18.14
CA ASN A 147 11.12 2.01 -17.59
C ASN A 147 11.46 2.56 -16.19
N ARG A 148 10.58 3.33 -15.53
CA ARG A 148 10.88 3.95 -14.22
C ARG A 148 10.23 3.30 -13.00
N LEU A 149 9.33 2.33 -13.18
CA LEU A 149 8.66 1.60 -12.09
C LEU A 149 9.50 0.41 -11.56
N PHE A 150 10.75 0.32 -12.00
CA PHE A 150 11.65 -0.78 -11.73
C PHE A 150 12.57 -0.41 -10.57
N TYR A 151 12.17 -0.77 -9.35
CA TYR A 151 13.12 -0.88 -8.25
C TYR A 151 13.51 -2.34 -8.00
N ASP A 152 14.71 -2.47 -7.43
CA ASP A 152 15.45 -3.70 -7.21
C ASP A 152 15.17 -4.36 -5.85
N ASP A 153 14.23 -3.82 -5.05
CA ASP A 153 14.05 -4.23 -3.66
C ASP A 153 12.57 -4.42 -3.27
N TYR A 154 12.00 -5.53 -3.72
CA TYR A 154 10.69 -6.04 -3.29
C TYR A 154 10.85 -7.30 -2.44
N ILE A 155 9.89 -7.50 -1.55
CA ILE A 155 9.62 -8.79 -0.91
C ILE A 155 8.67 -9.56 -1.82
N ILE A 156 9.09 -10.73 -2.28
CA ILE A 156 8.25 -11.64 -3.07
C ILE A 156 7.54 -12.58 -2.12
N LEU A 157 6.23 -12.67 -2.30
CA LEU A 157 5.33 -13.42 -1.44
C LEU A 157 4.66 -14.53 -2.23
N GLU A 158 4.50 -15.71 -1.64
CA GLU A 158 3.57 -16.73 -2.11
C GLU A 158 2.34 -16.70 -1.20
N ILE A 159 1.17 -16.46 -1.79
CA ILE A 159 -0.05 -16.10 -1.07
C ILE A 159 -1.16 -17.09 -1.43
N GLY A 160 -1.61 -17.90 -0.47
CA GLY A 160 -2.64 -18.90 -0.75
C GLY A 160 -4.04 -18.29 -0.97
N GLY A 161 -4.76 -18.77 -1.98
CA GLY A 161 -6.21 -18.51 -2.12
C GLY A 161 -6.59 -17.08 -2.50
N LEU A 162 -5.66 -16.33 -3.11
CA LEU A 162 -5.90 -14.95 -3.51
C LEU A 162 -6.47 -14.88 -4.93
N ASP A 163 -7.72 -14.42 -5.07
CA ASP A 163 -8.26 -14.02 -6.37
C ASP A 163 -7.94 -12.54 -6.69
N LYS A 164 -8.14 -12.12 -7.95
CA LYS A 164 -7.85 -10.75 -8.42
C LYS A 164 -8.65 -9.66 -7.66
N GLN A 165 -9.86 -9.97 -7.17
CA GLN A 165 -10.67 -9.01 -6.41
C GLN A 165 -10.10 -8.81 -5.00
N ILE A 166 -9.71 -9.90 -4.34
CA ILE A 166 -9.09 -9.84 -3.02
C ILE A 166 -7.77 -9.07 -3.13
N ALA A 167 -6.93 -9.40 -4.12
CA ALA A 167 -5.67 -8.72 -4.39
C ALA A 167 -5.81 -7.20 -4.52
N THR A 168 -6.78 -6.75 -5.32
CA THR A 168 -7.05 -5.31 -5.52
C THR A 168 -7.40 -4.61 -4.19
N GLY A 169 -8.12 -5.29 -3.30
CA GLY A 169 -8.50 -4.74 -1.99
C GLY A 169 -7.38 -4.78 -0.96
N LEU A 170 -6.37 -5.64 -1.13
CA LEU A 170 -5.21 -5.73 -0.24
C LEU A 170 -4.12 -4.72 -0.58
N SER A 171 -4.11 -4.13 -1.78
CA SER A 171 -3.10 -3.13 -2.16
C SER A 171 -3.04 -1.98 -1.14
N GLY A 172 -1.83 -1.63 -0.70
CA GLY A 172 -1.57 -0.65 0.36
C GLY A 172 -1.74 -1.19 1.79
N SER A 173 -2.09 -2.46 1.96
CA SER A 173 -2.23 -3.09 3.28
C SER A 173 -0.86 -3.47 3.87
N PRO A 174 -0.70 -3.47 5.20
CA PRO A 174 0.54 -3.94 5.79
C PRO A 174 0.72 -5.45 5.55
N VAL A 175 1.96 -5.87 5.36
CA VAL A 175 2.38 -7.27 5.49
C VAL A 175 2.99 -7.42 6.86
N VAL A 176 2.49 -8.37 7.64
CA VAL A 176 2.93 -8.62 9.01
C VAL A 176 3.47 -10.03 9.19
N ASP A 177 4.39 -10.19 10.12
CA ASP A 177 4.83 -11.51 10.58
C ASP A 177 3.77 -12.17 11.50
N VAL A 178 4.05 -13.39 11.96
CA VAL A 178 3.16 -14.14 12.87
C VAL A 178 2.94 -13.49 14.24
N LYS A 179 3.75 -12.49 14.60
CA LYS A 179 3.62 -11.71 15.84
C LYS A 179 2.83 -10.41 15.61
N GLY A 180 2.49 -10.08 14.36
CA GLY A 180 1.82 -8.85 13.99
C GLY A 180 2.75 -7.66 13.79
N GLU A 181 4.05 -7.88 13.68
CA GLU A 181 5.05 -6.84 13.39
C GLU A 181 5.09 -6.58 11.88
N ILE A 182 5.10 -5.30 11.47
CA ILE A 182 5.09 -4.92 10.05
C ILE A 182 6.46 -5.18 9.43
N ILE A 183 6.45 -5.92 8.32
CA ILE A 183 7.64 -6.21 7.51
C ILE A 183 7.60 -5.49 6.15
N GLY A 184 6.41 -5.11 5.68
CA GLY A 184 6.26 -4.42 4.40
C GLY A 184 4.86 -3.89 4.14
N ILE A 185 4.64 -3.39 2.93
CA ILE A 185 3.35 -2.91 2.42
C ILE A 185 3.04 -3.69 1.15
N PHE A 186 1.91 -4.39 1.12
CA PHE A 186 1.49 -5.15 -0.04
C PHE A 186 1.21 -4.21 -1.21
N SER A 187 1.86 -4.46 -2.35
CA SER A 187 1.79 -3.60 -3.53
C SER A 187 0.88 -4.21 -4.59
N ILE A 188 1.30 -5.34 -5.15
CA ILE A 188 0.70 -5.87 -6.37
C ILE A 188 0.73 -7.40 -6.39
N MET A 189 -0.17 -7.99 -7.16
CA MET A 189 -0.07 -9.38 -7.56
C MET A 189 0.77 -9.58 -8.82
N LEU A 190 1.62 -10.60 -8.76
CA LEU A 190 2.42 -11.09 -9.87
C LEU A 190 1.71 -12.32 -10.47
N ASN A 191 0.45 -12.14 -10.90
CA ASN A 191 -0.38 -13.26 -11.32
C ASN A 191 -0.29 -13.48 -12.84
N ASP A 192 0.22 -14.64 -13.23
CA ASP A 192 -0.11 -15.37 -14.46
C ASP A 192 -0.87 -16.62 -13.99
N ASP A 193 -1.77 -17.21 -14.79
CA ASP A 193 -2.89 -18.11 -14.39
C ASP A 193 -2.57 -19.31 -13.44
N ASN A 194 -1.31 -19.54 -13.06
CA ASN A 194 -0.84 -20.57 -12.13
C ASN A 194 0.07 -20.07 -10.98
N LEU A 195 0.33 -18.77 -10.84
CA LEU A 195 1.28 -18.21 -9.86
C LEU A 195 0.56 -17.33 -8.83
N ASN A 196 0.33 -17.89 -7.65
CA ASN A 196 -0.18 -17.12 -6.51
C ASN A 196 0.93 -16.29 -5.84
N MET A 197 1.58 -15.43 -6.61
CA MET A 197 2.67 -14.59 -6.14
C MET A 197 2.25 -13.14 -6.01
N GLY A 198 2.76 -12.47 -4.98
CA GLY A 198 2.61 -11.04 -4.78
C GLY A 198 3.94 -10.36 -4.51
N ALA A 199 3.96 -9.04 -4.60
CA ALA A 199 5.09 -8.23 -4.22
C ALA A 199 4.69 -7.22 -3.14
N ALA A 200 5.56 -7.05 -2.17
CA ALA A 200 5.42 -6.06 -1.12
C ALA A 200 6.67 -5.18 -1.04
N ILE A 201 6.44 -3.92 -0.72
CA ILE A 201 7.48 -2.92 -0.53
C ILE A 201 8.05 -3.11 0.89
N PRO A 202 9.38 -3.28 1.07
CA PRO A 202 9.97 -3.43 2.38
C PRO A 202 9.66 -2.25 3.30
N ILE A 203 9.42 -2.53 4.59
CA ILE A 203 9.09 -1.48 5.57
C ILE A 203 10.21 -0.45 5.74
N ALA A 204 11.47 -0.85 5.49
CA ALA A 204 12.63 0.04 5.52
C ALA A 204 12.48 1.18 4.48
N GLU A 205 12.04 0.86 3.28
CA GLU A 205 11.82 1.84 2.21
C GLU A 205 10.66 2.77 2.52
N ALA A 206 9.56 2.24 3.08
CA ALA A 206 8.45 3.07 3.52
C ALA A 206 8.86 4.05 4.62
N LYS A 207 9.71 3.62 5.58
CA LYS A 207 10.26 4.50 6.63
C LYS A 207 11.17 5.59 6.06
N ARG A 208 12.03 5.23 5.09
CA ARG A 208 12.91 6.19 4.41
C ARG A 208 12.08 7.31 3.76
N LEU A 209 11.05 6.94 2.99
CA LEU A 209 10.18 7.92 2.32
C LEU A 209 9.44 8.84 3.32
N VAL A 210 8.91 8.29 4.41
CA VAL A 210 8.26 9.10 5.45
C VAL A 210 9.26 10.09 6.07
N THR A 211 10.47 9.65 6.34
CA THR A 211 11.53 10.49 6.94
C THR A 211 11.92 11.62 6.00
N GLU A 212 12.27 11.30 4.75
CA GLU A 212 12.62 12.29 3.71
C GLU A 212 11.51 13.32 3.50
N PHE A 213 10.25 12.87 3.48
CA PHE A 213 9.12 13.78 3.38
C PHE A 213 9.03 14.71 4.58
N VAL A 214 9.09 14.19 5.80
CA VAL A 214 8.99 15.00 7.04
C VAL A 214 10.13 16.02 7.11
N ASP A 215 11.35 15.61 6.78
CA ASP A 215 12.52 16.50 6.79
C ASP A 215 12.37 17.61 5.74
N SER A 216 11.90 17.28 4.53
CA SER A 216 11.65 18.28 3.47
C SER A 216 10.57 19.31 3.83
N GLN A 217 9.61 18.94 4.70
CA GLN A 217 8.60 19.89 5.17
C GLN A 217 9.19 20.83 6.23
N GLN A 218 10.10 20.37 7.08
CA GLN A 218 10.73 21.23 8.09
C GLN A 218 11.59 22.32 7.45
N GLU A 219 12.39 21.98 6.43
CA GLU A 219 13.21 22.95 5.69
C GLU A 219 12.40 24.04 4.96
N LYS A 220 11.11 23.82 4.69
CA LYS A 220 10.23 24.83 4.07
C LYS A 220 9.72 25.88 5.07
N PHE A 221 9.86 25.65 6.37
CA PHE A 221 9.35 26.51 7.43
C PHE A 221 10.43 27.15 8.32
N ASP A 222 11.71 26.83 8.06
CA ASP A 222 12.90 27.47 8.65
C ASP A 222 13.52 28.51 7.68
#